data_AF-A0A0K2RLW7-F1
#
_entry.id   AF-A0A0K2RLW7-F1
#
_cell.length_a   1.000
_cell.length_b   1.000
_cell.length_c   1.000
_cell.angle_alpha   90.00
_cell.angle_beta   90.00
_cell.angle_gamma   90.00
#
_symmetry.space_group_name_H-M   'P 1'
#
loop_
_entity.id
_entity.type
_entity.pdbx_description
1 polymer ?
#
loop_
_entity_poly.entity_id
_entity_poly.type
_entity_poly.pdbx_seq_one_letter_code
_entity_poly.pdbx_strand_id
1 'polypeptide(L)'
;MFVKVCGLSTPESVHAAVESGADAVGFVLTKSPREVSPGRARDLLAHVPEGVAAVGVFRHETAADAVATAREAGLEWVQLHGSRSPEDVKTVHDAGMRLIRAVTMGAARTSSKSGARNFS
;
A
#
# COMPACT_ATOMS: atom_id res chain seq x y z
N MET A 1 -3.11 -11.12 -17.43
CA MET A 1 -3.93 -10.67 -16.28
C MET A 1 -2.97 -10.45 -15.14
N PHE A 2 -3.06 -9.33 -14.40
CA PHE A 2 -2.18 -9.06 -13.25
C PHE A 2 -2.80 -9.62 -11.97
N VAL A 3 -2.04 -10.38 -11.19
CA VAL A 3 -2.48 -11.07 -9.97
C VAL A 3 -1.60 -10.65 -8.79
N LYS A 4 -2.24 -10.10 -7.75
CA LYS A 4 -1.59 -9.76 -6.48
C LYS A 4 -2.16 -10.60 -5.33
N VAL A 5 -1.31 -11.29 -4.58
CA VAL A 5 -1.68 -12.02 -3.36
C VAL A 5 -1.32 -11.18 -2.13
N CYS A 6 -2.27 -10.95 -1.22
CA CYS A 6 -2.13 -9.93 -0.18
C CYS A 6 -2.31 -10.49 1.23
N GLY A 7 -1.56 -9.94 2.20
CA GLY A 7 -1.63 -10.34 3.61
C GLY A 7 -0.76 -11.55 3.92
N LEU A 8 0.37 -11.68 3.24
CA LEU A 8 1.36 -12.73 3.48
C LEU A 8 2.17 -12.40 4.73
N SER A 9 2.45 -13.39 5.57
CA SER A 9 3.12 -13.20 6.86
C SER A 9 4.17 -14.27 7.19
N THR A 10 4.30 -15.30 6.34
CA THR A 10 5.29 -16.37 6.49
C THR A 10 6.01 -16.66 5.17
N PRO A 11 7.26 -17.16 5.19
CA PRO A 11 8.00 -17.51 3.98
C PRO A 11 7.25 -18.51 3.10
N GLU A 12 6.57 -19.49 3.70
CA GLU A 12 5.80 -20.51 2.98
C GLU A 12 4.66 -19.87 2.19
N SER A 13 3.99 -18.88 2.77
CA SER A 13 2.92 -18.14 2.08
C SER A 13 3.47 -17.28 0.92
N VAL A 14 4.69 -16.76 1.05
CA VAL A 14 5.39 -16.02 -0.03
C VAL A 14 5.77 -16.98 -1.15
N HIS A 15 6.43 -18.10 -0.84
CA HIS A 15 6.79 -19.10 -1.83
C HIS A 15 5.57 -19.62 -2.58
N ALA A 16 4.51 -20.00 -1.87
CA ALA A 16 3.29 -20.50 -2.49
C ALA A 16 2.67 -19.47 -3.46
N ALA A 17 2.67 -18.18 -3.11
CA ALA A 17 2.18 -17.13 -3.99
C ALA A 17 3.05 -16.95 -5.24
N VAL A 18 4.38 -16.95 -5.07
CA VAL A 18 5.35 -16.81 -6.16
C VAL A 18 5.31 -18.01 -7.11
N GLU A 19 5.33 -19.24 -6.58
CA GLU A 19 5.27 -20.48 -7.36
C GLU A 19 3.94 -20.62 -8.13
N SER A 20 2.86 -20.02 -7.60
CA SER A 20 1.56 -19.94 -8.29
C SER A 20 1.52 -18.86 -9.39
N GLY A 21 2.61 -18.12 -9.61
CA GLY A 21 2.73 -17.11 -10.66
C GLY A 21 2.14 -15.75 -10.31
N ALA A 22 2.15 -15.34 -9.03
CA ALA A 22 1.72 -14.00 -8.65
C ALA A 22 2.68 -12.92 -9.21
N ASP A 23 2.12 -11.89 -9.84
CA ASP A 23 2.88 -10.71 -10.30
C ASP A 23 3.28 -9.79 -9.13
N ALA A 24 2.56 -9.88 -8.01
CA ALA A 24 2.84 -9.10 -6.81
C ALA A 24 2.42 -9.81 -5.51
N VAL A 25 3.12 -9.47 -4.44
CA VAL A 25 2.81 -9.88 -3.07
C VAL A 25 2.56 -8.65 -2.18
N GLY A 26 1.77 -8.83 -1.13
CA GLY A 26 1.40 -7.75 -0.21
C GLY A 26 1.65 -8.08 1.25
N PHE A 27 2.38 -7.21 1.94
CA PHE A 27 2.62 -7.25 3.38
C PHE A 27 1.78 -6.18 4.07
N VAL A 28 1.01 -6.56 5.09
CA VAL A 28 0.14 -5.61 5.80
C VAL A 28 0.95 -4.99 6.94
N LEU A 29 1.20 -3.68 6.83
CA LEU A 29 2.02 -2.88 7.77
C LEU A 29 1.13 -1.88 8.53
N THR A 30 -0.07 -2.34 8.87
CA THR A 30 -1.08 -1.57 9.59
C THR A 30 -1.91 -2.51 10.44
N LYS A 31 -2.50 -1.97 11.51
CA LYS A 31 -3.23 -2.74 12.53
C LYS A 31 -4.28 -3.67 11.91
N SER A 32 -4.03 -4.98 11.99
CA SER A 32 -4.95 -6.01 11.52
C SER A 32 -4.50 -7.42 11.98
N PRO A 33 -5.36 -8.45 11.86
CA PRO A 33 -4.95 -9.85 12.12
C PRO A 33 -3.82 -10.37 11.21
N ARG A 34 -3.53 -9.66 10.11
CA ARG A 34 -2.49 -10.02 9.12
C ARG A 34 -1.28 -9.09 9.19
N GLU A 35 -1.23 -8.23 10.21
CA GLU A 35 -0.14 -7.27 10.40
C GLU A 35 1.20 -7.98 10.60
N VAL A 36 2.23 -7.45 9.96
CA VAL A 36 3.63 -7.81 10.19
C VAL A 36 4.40 -6.56 10.58
N SER A 37 5.50 -6.72 11.33
CA SER A 37 6.42 -5.62 11.59
C SER A 37 7.23 -5.26 10.33
N PRO A 38 7.84 -4.07 10.26
CA PRO A 38 8.70 -3.70 9.14
C PRO A 38 9.90 -4.63 8.98
N GLY A 39 10.53 -5.01 10.10
CA GLY A 39 11.59 -6.02 10.12
C GLY A 39 11.13 -7.38 9.58
N ARG A 40 9.92 -7.83 9.96
CA ARG A 40 9.36 -9.07 9.43
C ARG A 40 9.05 -8.97 7.94
N ALA A 41 8.52 -7.84 7.47
CA ALA A 41 8.30 -7.61 6.04
C ALA A 41 9.63 -7.65 5.26
N ARG A 42 10.71 -7.09 5.82
CA ARG A 42 12.07 -7.18 5.24
C ARG A 42 12.56 -8.63 5.17
N ASP A 43 12.37 -9.43 6.21
CA ASP A 43 12.75 -10.84 6.19
C ASP A 43 11.98 -11.61 5.11
N LEU A 44 10.67 -11.35 4.99
CA LEU A 44 9.82 -11.96 3.97
C LEU A 44 10.18 -11.50 2.55
N LEU A 45 10.62 -10.24 2.40
CA LEU A 45 11.04 -9.68 1.12
C LEU A 45 12.22 -10.44 0.52
N ALA A 46 13.12 -11.00 1.34
CA ALA A 46 14.25 -11.81 0.88
C ALA A 46 13.82 -13.09 0.12
N HIS A 47 12.54 -13.50 0.26
CA HIS A 47 11.95 -14.64 -0.44
C HIS A 47 11.20 -14.26 -1.73
N VAL A 48 11.15 -12.97 -2.07
CA VAL A 48 10.48 -12.47 -3.26
C VAL A 48 11.51 -12.33 -4.39
N PRO A 49 11.36 -13.05 -5.52
CA PRO A 49 12.32 -12.95 -6.61
C PRO A 49 12.22 -11.61 -7.34
N GLU A 50 13.29 -11.23 -8.04
CA GLU A 50 13.26 -10.11 -8.97
C GLU A 50 12.14 -10.31 -10.01
N GLY A 51 11.40 -9.24 -10.29
CA GLY A 51 10.25 -9.26 -11.21
C GLY A 51 8.89 -9.43 -10.53
N VAL A 52 8.82 -9.87 -9.26
CA VAL A 52 7.58 -9.88 -8.47
C VAL A 52 7.54 -8.64 -7.59
N ALA A 53 6.49 -7.82 -7.71
CA ALA A 53 6.39 -6.59 -6.93
C ALA A 53 5.99 -6.87 -5.47
N ALA A 54 6.77 -6.37 -4.51
CA ALA A 54 6.42 -6.43 -3.09
C ALA A 54 5.80 -5.11 -2.61
N VAL A 55 4.60 -5.17 -2.03
CA VAL A 55 3.79 -3.99 -1.69
C VAL A 55 3.48 -3.91 -0.20
N GLY A 56 3.81 -2.79 0.44
CA GLY A 56 3.39 -2.48 1.81
C GLY A 56 1.97 -1.93 1.84
N VAL A 57 1.09 -2.48 2.68
CA VAL A 57 -0.33 -2.09 2.76
C VAL A 57 -0.62 -1.33 4.04
N PHE A 58 -1.15 -0.12 3.88
CA PHE A 58 -1.43 0.84 4.96
C PHE A 58 -2.86 1.33 4.90
N ARG A 59 -3.45 1.61 6.07
CA ARG A 59 -4.86 2.03 6.20
C ARG A 59 -5.01 3.23 7.10
N HIS A 60 -4.30 3.26 8.21
CA HIS A 60 -4.51 4.25 9.28
C HIS A 60 -3.38 5.28 9.35
N GLU A 61 -2.22 4.91 8.80
CA GLU A 61 -0.99 5.69 8.80
C GLU A 61 -1.11 6.90 7.86
N THR A 62 -0.42 7.98 8.20
CA THR A 62 -0.23 9.10 7.28
C THR A 62 0.61 8.65 6.08
N ALA A 63 0.54 9.36 4.95
CA ALA A 63 1.38 9.03 3.80
C ALA A 63 2.87 9.09 4.13
N ALA A 64 3.29 10.04 4.98
CA ALA A 64 4.68 10.17 5.41
C ALA A 64 5.13 8.98 6.27
N ASP A 65 4.30 8.55 7.22
CA ASP A 65 4.60 7.39 8.07
C ASP A 65 4.65 6.11 7.22
N ALA A 66 3.69 5.93 6.31
CA ALA A 66 3.66 4.78 5.41
C ALA A 66 4.94 4.71 4.54
N VAL A 67 5.41 5.84 4.03
CA VAL A 67 6.69 5.93 3.30
C VAL A 67 7.87 5.54 4.19
N ALA A 68 7.94 6.08 5.42
CA ALA A 68 9.03 5.79 6.35
C ALA A 68 9.06 4.30 6.70
N THR A 69 7.91 3.71 7.04
CA THR A 69 7.76 2.29 7.35
C THR A 69 8.09 1.39 6.15
N ALA A 70 7.66 1.78 4.94
CA ALA A 70 7.98 1.02 3.73
C ALA A 70 9.50 1.03 3.44
N ARG A 71 10.17 2.18 3.62
CA ARG A 71 11.64 2.26 3.50
C ARG A 71 12.35 1.40 4.53
N GLU A 72 11.87 1.41 5.77
CA GLU A 72 12.38 0.52 6.82
C GLU A 72 12.21 -0.95 6.42
N ALA A 73 11.08 -1.34 5.86
CA ALA A 73 10.84 -2.69 5.35
C ALA A 73 11.64 -3.04 4.07
N GLY A 74 12.33 -2.08 3.46
CA GLY A 74 13.04 -2.27 2.18
C GLY A 74 12.12 -2.32 0.95
N LEU A 75 10.88 -1.82 1.09
CA LEU A 75 9.87 -1.84 0.03
C LEU A 75 9.92 -0.57 -0.80
N GLU A 76 9.58 -0.70 -2.09
CA GLU A 76 9.47 0.43 -3.02
C GLU A 76 8.01 0.80 -3.35
N TRP A 77 7.07 -0.10 -3.03
CA TRP A 77 5.66 0.09 -3.28
C TRP A 77 4.87 0.26 -1.98
N VAL A 78 3.96 1.23 -2.01
CA VAL A 78 3.01 1.53 -0.96
C VAL A 78 1.60 1.40 -1.52
N GLN A 79 0.72 0.74 -0.78
CA GLN A 79 -0.72 0.72 -1.02
C GLN A 79 -1.43 1.47 0.11
N LEU A 80 -2.02 2.62 -0.23
CA LEU A 80 -2.82 3.41 0.71
C LEU A 80 -4.31 3.07 0.53
N HIS A 81 -4.92 2.49 1.57
CA HIS A 81 -6.35 2.22 1.62
C HIS A 81 -7.14 3.41 2.16
N GLY A 82 -8.40 3.54 1.71
CA GLY A 82 -9.38 4.46 2.26
C GLY A 82 -9.43 5.80 1.53
N SER A 83 -10.03 6.80 2.19
CA SER A 83 -10.08 8.17 1.70
C SER A 83 -8.69 8.78 1.81
N ARG A 84 -8.07 9.09 0.67
CA ARG A 84 -6.74 9.69 0.59
C ARG A 84 -6.78 10.96 -0.24
N SER A 85 -6.05 11.98 0.19
CA SER A 85 -6.04 13.28 -0.47
C SER A 85 -5.03 13.29 -1.64
N PRO A 86 -5.08 14.30 -2.53
CA PRO A 86 -4.02 14.52 -3.52
C PRO A 86 -2.64 14.72 -2.89
N GLU A 87 -2.57 15.32 -1.70
CA GLU A 87 -1.33 15.55 -0.95
C GLU A 87 -0.72 14.23 -0.46
N ASP A 88 -1.54 13.25 -0.07
CA ASP A 88 -1.05 11.89 0.25
C ASP A 88 -0.34 11.27 -0.96
N VAL A 89 -0.93 11.42 -2.16
CA VAL A 89 -0.35 10.91 -3.41
C VAL A 89 0.97 11.61 -3.71
N LYS A 90 1.00 12.94 -3.60
CA LYS A 90 2.21 13.75 -3.81
C LYS A 90 3.31 13.34 -2.84
N THR A 91 2.98 13.11 -1.57
CA THR A 91 3.94 12.68 -0.54
C THR A 91 4.64 11.37 -0.91
N VAL A 92 3.89 10.36 -1.36
CA VAL A 92 4.47 9.07 -1.79
C VAL A 92 5.29 9.23 -3.07
N HIS A 93 4.80 10.01 -4.03
CA HIS A 93 5.49 10.27 -5.29
C HIS A 93 6.83 11.00 -5.09
N ASP A 94 6.84 12.08 -4.31
CA ASP A 94 8.04 12.88 -4.02
C ASP A 94 9.08 12.09 -3.21
N ALA A 95 8.63 11.07 -2.48
CA ALA A 95 9.52 10.12 -1.80
C ALA A 95 10.19 9.10 -2.74
N GLY A 96 9.89 9.13 -4.05
CA GLY A 96 10.41 8.21 -5.05
C GLY A 96 9.75 6.83 -5.01
N MET A 97 8.61 6.68 -4.35
CA MET A 97 7.93 5.40 -4.17
C MET A 97 6.77 5.22 -5.14
N ARG A 98 6.43 3.97 -5.43
CA ARG A 98 5.30 3.60 -6.30
C ARG A 98 4.04 3.43 -5.46
N LEU A 99 2.93 4.02 -5.92
CA LEU A 99 1.67 4.05 -5.16
C LEU A 99 0.57 3.21 -5.83
N ILE A 100 -0.08 2.36 -5.03
CA ILE A 100 -1.39 1.76 -5.34
C ILE A 100 -2.45 2.43 -4.46
N ARG A 101 -3.46 3.04 -5.08
CA ARG A 101 -4.63 3.56 -4.38
C ARG A 101 -5.72 2.49 -4.27
N ALA A 102 -6.16 2.18 -3.06
CA ALA A 102 -7.30 1.29 -2.86
C ALA A 102 -8.53 2.08 -2.38
N VAL A 103 -9.53 2.18 -3.27
CA VAL A 103 -10.79 2.89 -3.04
C VAL A 103 -11.93 1.89 -2.81
N THR A 104 -12.84 2.20 -1.88
CA THR A 104 -14.06 1.41 -1.69
C THR A 104 -15.09 1.82 -2.73
N MET A 105 -15.68 0.86 -3.44
CA MET A 105 -16.78 1.11 -4.36
C MET A 105 -17.97 1.69 -3.58
N GLY A 106 -18.30 2.96 -3.86
CA GLY A 106 -19.33 3.73 -3.13
C GLY A 106 -18.83 5.04 -2.50
N ALA A 107 -17.52 5.17 -2.26
CA ALA A 107 -16.93 6.39 -1.70
C ALA A 107 -16.90 7.59 -2.67
N ALA A 108 -17.23 7.39 -3.94
CA ALA A 108 -17.15 8.42 -5.00
C ALA A 108 -18.37 9.36 -5.09
N ARG A 109 -19.24 9.41 -4.06
CA ARG A 109 -20.41 10.32 -4.04
C ARG A 109 -20.31 11.38 -2.93
N THR A 110 -19.27 12.20 -2.96
CA THR A 110 -19.33 13.53 -2.33
C THR A 110 -18.79 14.56 -3.32
N SER A 111 -19.71 15.05 -4.15
CA SER A 111 -19.49 16.19 -5.03
C SER A 111 -19.20 17.45 -4.22
N SER A 112 -18.14 18.16 -4.60
CA SER A 112 -17.93 19.57 -4.28
C SER A 112 -19.10 20.44 -4.78
N LYS A 113 -19.84 21.05 -3.86
CA LYS A 113 -20.67 22.25 -4.04
C LYS A 113 -20.55 23.01 -2.70
N SER A 114 -20.37 24.33 -2.58
CA SER A 114 -20.66 25.45 -3.46
C SER A 114 -19.88 26.66 -2.97
N GLY A 115 -19.11 27.32 -3.85
CA GLY A 115 -18.74 28.72 -3.68
C GLY A 115 -19.87 29.59 -4.22
N ALA A 116 -20.72 30.10 -3.33
CA ALA A 116 -21.68 31.15 -3.67
C ALA A 116 -21.19 32.47 -3.06
N ARG A 117 -20.79 33.38 -3.95
CA ARG A 117 -20.49 34.78 -3.70
C ARG A 117 -21.76 35.48 -3.20
N ASN A 118 -21.68 36.21 -2.09
CA ASN A 118 -22.62 37.28 -1.75
C ASN A 118 -21.79 38.54 -1.42
N PHE A 119 -21.78 39.51 -2.33
CA PHE A 119 -21.53 40.91 -2.02
C PHE A 119 -22.89 41.61 -2.14
N SER A 120 -23.32 42.23 -1.04
CA SER A 120 -24.30 43.32 -1.04
C SER A 120 -23.54 44.64 -0.89
#